data_AF-A0A380FHW1-F1
#
_entry.id   AF-A0A380FHW1-F1
#
_cell.length_a   1.000
_cell.length_b   1.000
_cell.length_c   1.000
_cell.angle_alpha   90.00
_cell.angle_beta   90.00
_cell.angle_gamma   90.00
#
_symmetry.space_group_name_H-M   'P 1'
#
loop_
_entity.id
_entity.type
_entity.pdbx_description
1 polymer ?
#
loop_
_entity_poly.entity_id
_entity_poly.type
_entity_poly.pdbx_seq_one_letter_code
_entity_poly.pdbx_strand_id
1 'polypeptide(L)'
;MFNGVNHLMKYNNIDVFNGIGRILGPSIFSPQSGTISVEFEDGESELIPNKNVLICTGSTPVSLPFLPFDHEVVLSSDDILKLEQLPNKLAIIGGGVIGLEFASMMTDFQCRSNCN
;
A
#
# COMPACT_ATOMS: atom_id res chain seq x y z
N MET A 1 7.18 13.07 -4.00
CA MET A 1 7.07 12.87 -2.53
C MET A 1 8.14 11.92 -1.95
N PHE A 2 9.10 11.39 -2.73
CA PHE A 2 10.03 10.33 -2.28
C PHE A 2 11.52 10.73 -2.18
N ASN A 3 11.85 12.00 -2.41
CA ASN A 3 13.24 12.43 -2.60
C ASN A 3 14.13 12.20 -1.37
N GLY A 4 13.59 12.32 -0.16
CA GLY A 4 14.33 12.07 1.07
C GLY A 4 14.72 10.59 1.23
N VAL A 5 13.78 9.67 0.99
CA VAL A 5 14.05 8.23 1.07
C VAL A 5 15.03 7.81 -0.02
N ASN A 6 14.83 8.28 -1.26
CA ASN A 6 15.75 7.98 -2.37
C ASN A 6 17.17 8.47 -2.08
N HIS A 7 17.31 9.63 -1.42
CA HIS A 7 18.61 10.12 -0.99
C HIS A 7 19.27 9.19 0.03
N LEU A 8 18.52 8.71 1.02
CA LEU A 8 19.02 7.78 2.03
C LEU A 8 19.43 6.42 1.44
N MET A 9 18.65 5.89 0.49
CA MET A 9 19.00 4.63 -0.19
C MET A 9 20.33 4.76 -0.93
N LYS A 10 20.49 5.83 -1.72
CA LYS A 10 21.74 6.12 -2.44
C LYS A 10 22.91 6.36 -1.50
N TYR A 11 22.71 7.13 -0.43
CA TYR A 11 23.74 7.42 0.58
C TYR A 11 24.28 6.14 1.24
N ASN A 12 23.40 5.17 1.48
CA ASN A 12 23.75 3.89 2.08
C ASN A 12 24.13 2.80 1.06
N ASN A 13 24.28 3.14 -0.23
CA ASN A 13 24.60 2.21 -1.31
C ASN A 13 23.63 1.02 -1.40
N ILE A 14 22.34 1.30 -1.23
CA ILE A 14 21.27 0.30 -1.39
C ILE A 14 20.79 0.33 -2.84
N ASP A 15 20.91 -0.80 -3.52
CA ASP A 15 20.35 -0.99 -4.85
C ASP A 15 18.82 -1.05 -4.78
N VAL A 16 18.15 -0.27 -5.63
CA VAL A 16 16.69 -0.15 -5.66
C VAL A 16 16.17 -0.64 -6.99
N PHE A 17 15.31 -1.65 -6.94
CA PHE A 17 14.63 -2.22 -8.11
C PHE A 17 13.16 -1.82 -8.08
N ASN A 18 12.69 -1.11 -9.12
CA ASN A 18 11.31 -0.66 -9.23
C ASN A 18 10.50 -1.65 -10.07
N GLY A 19 9.91 -2.66 -9.42
CA GLY A 19 9.13 -3.69 -10.08
C GLY A 19 8.42 -4.61 -9.09
N ILE A 20 7.74 -5.63 -9.62
CA ILE A 20 7.03 -6.62 -8.81
C ILE A 20 7.99 -7.75 -8.46
N GLY A 21 8.33 -7.85 -7.17
CA GLY A 21 9.14 -8.95 -6.63
C GLY A 21 8.33 -10.21 -6.39
N ARG A 22 8.80 -11.36 -6.87
CA ARG A 22 8.26 -12.70 -6.54
C ARG A 22 9.36 -13.62 -6.04
N ILE A 23 9.07 -14.36 -4.97
CA ILE A 23 9.97 -15.39 -4.45
C ILE A 23 9.80 -16.65 -5.28
N LEU A 24 10.87 -17.09 -5.94
CA LEU A 24 10.86 -18.30 -6.76
C LEU A 24 11.25 -19.54 -5.93
N GLY A 25 10.59 -20.65 -6.24
CA GLY A 25 11.02 -21.98 -5.82
C GLY A 25 12.17 -22.51 -6.69
N PRO A 26 12.74 -23.68 -6.34
CA PRO A 26 13.76 -24.32 -7.15
C PRO A 26 13.24 -24.60 -8.56
N SER A 27 13.99 -24.20 -9.60
CA SER A 27 13.66 -24.47 -11.00
C SER A 27 14.92 -24.56 -11.86
N ILE A 28 14.77 -24.94 -13.13
CA ILE A 28 15.89 -24.97 -14.09
C ILE A 28 16.55 -23.61 -14.30
N PHE A 29 15.81 -22.52 -14.09
CA PHE A 29 16.29 -21.13 -14.23
C PHE A 29 16.77 -20.56 -12.90
N SER A 30 16.44 -21.19 -11.78
CA SER A 30 16.85 -20.79 -10.44
C SER A 30 17.08 -22.03 -9.56
N PRO A 31 18.28 -22.62 -9.58
CA PRO A 31 18.57 -23.81 -8.79
C PRO A 31 18.54 -23.54 -7.28
N GLN A 32 18.62 -22.27 -6.87
CA GLN A 32 18.54 -21.83 -5.48
C GLN A 32 17.12 -21.37 -5.13
N SER A 33 16.47 -22.09 -4.21
CA SER A 33 15.20 -21.67 -3.61
C SER A 33 15.32 -20.30 -2.96
N GLY A 34 14.31 -19.44 -3.12
CA GLY A 34 14.28 -18.12 -2.48
C GLY A 34 14.83 -16.98 -3.34
N THR A 35 15.35 -17.27 -4.55
CA THR A 35 15.73 -16.25 -5.54
C THR A 35 14.53 -15.34 -5.84
N ILE A 36 14.77 -14.03 -5.93
CA ILE A 36 13.72 -13.06 -6.27
C ILE A 36 13.74 -12.82 -7.77
N SER A 37 12.59 -12.92 -8.43
CA SER A 37 12.40 -12.32 -9.75
C SER A 37 11.77 -10.95 -9.59
N VAL A 38 12.33 -9.93 -10.24
CA VAL A 38 11.73 -8.61 -10.34
C VAL A 38 11.19 -8.43 -11.75
N GLU A 39 9.88 -8.28 -11.88
CA GLU A 39 9.21 -7.93 -13.14
C GLU A 39 9.10 -6.40 -13.23
N PHE A 40 9.73 -5.80 -14.25
CA PHE A 40 9.71 -4.36 -14.49
C PHE A 40 8.49 -3.94 -15.33
N GLU A 41 8.22 -2.63 -15.39
CA GLU A 41 7.05 -2.09 -16.11
C GLU A 41 7.07 -2.36 -17.63
N ASP A 42 8.25 -2.54 -18.21
CA ASP A 42 8.45 -2.90 -19.62
C ASP A 42 8.24 -4.40 -19.92
N GLY A 43 7.97 -5.20 -18.88
CA GLY A 43 7.79 -6.64 -18.96
C GLY A 43 9.10 -7.44 -18.94
N GLU A 44 10.26 -6.78 -18.87
CA GLU A 44 11.52 -7.48 -18.62
C GLU A 44 11.57 -8.01 -17.17
N SER A 45 12.39 -9.04 -16.96
CA SER A 45 12.55 -9.64 -15.63
C SER A 45 14.01 -9.91 -15.30
N GLU A 46 14.40 -9.53 -14.10
CA GLU A 46 15.74 -9.78 -13.55
C GLU A 46 15.65 -10.78 -12.39
N LEU A 47 16.59 -11.72 -12.35
CA LEU A 47 16.74 -12.66 -11.24
C LEU A 47 17.82 -12.18 -10.29
N ILE A 48 17.46 -12.06 -9.00
CA ILE A 48 18.35 -11.60 -7.94
C ILE A 48 18.61 -12.77 -6.98
N PRO A 49 19.76 -13.46 -7.11
CA PRO A 49 20.22 -14.43 -6.13
C PRO A 49 20.49 -13.75 -4.79
N ASN A 50 20.08 -14.39 -3.70
CA ASN A 50 20.20 -13.83 -2.36
C ASN A 50 20.64 -14.89 -1.36
N LYS A 51 21.08 -14.43 -0.18
CA LYS A 51 21.32 -15.33 0.96
C LYS A 51 20.14 -15.34 1.92
N ASN A 52 19.51 -14.17 2.10
CA ASN A 52 18.39 -13.96 3.00
C ASN A 52 17.34 -13.10 2.30
N VAL A 53 16.08 -13.28 2.70
CA VAL A 53 14.94 -12.49 2.23
C VAL A 53 14.20 -11.93 3.44
N LEU A 54 13.92 -10.63 3.43
CA LEU A 54 13.03 -9.97 4.36
C LEU A 54 11.76 -9.53 3.62
N ILE A 55 10.59 -9.97 4.10
CA ILE A 55 9.30 -9.68 3.47
C ILE A 55 8.66 -8.49 4.17
N CYS A 56 8.47 -7.40 3.41
CA CYS A 56 7.89 -6.14 3.89
C CYS A 56 6.82 -5.60 2.94
N THR A 57 5.93 -6.44 2.42
CA THR A 57 4.93 -6.07 1.40
C THR A 57 3.78 -5.20 1.91
N GLY A 58 3.71 -4.95 3.22
CA GLY A 58 2.65 -4.16 3.84
C GLY A 58 1.30 -4.88 3.88
N SER A 59 0.22 -4.09 3.97
CA SER A 59 -1.17 -4.54 4.05
C SER A 59 -2.06 -3.62 3.21
N THR A 60 -3.29 -4.05 2.92
CA THR A 60 -4.29 -3.26 2.19
C THR A 60 -5.61 -3.17 2.96
N PRO A 61 -6.42 -2.11 2.76
CA PRO A 61 -7.76 -2.01 3.34
C PRO A 61 -8.64 -3.20 2.92
N VAL A 62 -9.37 -3.76 3.89
CA VAL A 62 -10.30 -4.87 3.65
C VAL A 62 -11.67 -4.31 3.32
N SER A 63 -12.25 -4.71 2.19
CA SER A 63 -13.64 -4.40 1.84
C SER A 63 -14.60 -5.40 2.48
N LEU A 64 -15.84 -4.96 2.70
CA LEU A 64 -16.90 -5.85 3.18
C LEU A 64 -17.51 -6.59 1.97
N PRO A 65 -17.75 -7.92 2.04
CA PRO A 65 -18.24 -8.69 0.90
C PRO A 65 -19.55 -8.17 0.28
N PHE A 66 -20.43 -7.56 1.10
CA PHE A 66 -21.70 -6.99 0.69
C PHE A 66 -21.64 -5.48 0.38
N LEU A 67 -20.49 -4.85 0.62
CA LEU A 67 -20.27 -3.42 0.43
C LEU A 67 -18.83 -3.17 -0.05
N PRO A 68 -18.51 -3.53 -1.31
CA PRO A 68 -17.19 -3.29 -1.88
C PRO A 68 -16.92 -1.79 -2.02
N PHE A 69 -15.64 -1.40 -2.01
CA PHE A 69 -15.26 -0.03 -2.33
C PHE A 69 -15.62 0.29 -3.79
N ASP A 70 -16.31 1.39 -4.00
CA ASP A 70 -16.63 1.92 -5.34
C ASP A 70 -15.80 3.18 -5.67
N HIS A 71 -15.02 3.68 -4.70
CA HIS A 71 -14.15 4.85 -4.79
C HIS A 71 -14.87 6.18 -5.07
N GLU A 72 -16.20 6.21 -4.95
CA GLU A 72 -17.01 7.41 -5.11
C GLU A 72 -17.86 7.70 -3.86
N VAL A 73 -18.53 6.67 -3.33
CA VAL A 73 -19.42 6.74 -2.16
C VAL A 73 -18.94 5.82 -1.05
N VAL A 74 -18.57 4.58 -1.38
CA VAL A 74 -17.95 3.62 -0.48
C VAL A 74 -16.43 3.73 -0.63
N LEU A 75 -15.83 4.42 0.34
CA LEU A 75 -14.44 4.85 0.29
C LEU A 75 -13.57 4.02 1.24
N SER A 76 -12.33 3.76 0.80
CA SER A 76 -11.25 3.31 1.67
C SER A 76 -10.53 4.49 2.31
N SER A 77 -9.60 4.22 3.25
CA SER A 77 -8.75 5.25 3.85
C SER A 77 -7.93 6.03 2.82
N ASP A 78 -7.52 5.37 1.73
CA ASP A 78 -6.70 5.97 0.68
C ASP A 78 -7.52 6.91 -0.21
N ASP A 79 -8.82 6.64 -0.37
CA ASP A 79 -9.73 7.45 -1.17
C ASP A 79 -10.09 8.76 -0.44
N ILE A 80 -10.28 8.69 0.88
CA ILE A 80 -10.60 9.87 1.71
C ILE A 80 -9.53 10.96 1.58
N LEU A 81 -8.26 10.59 1.48
CA LEU A 81 -7.14 11.53 1.32
C LEU A 81 -7.14 12.26 -0.03
N LYS A 82 -7.93 11.78 -1.01
CA LYS A 82 -8.02 12.33 -2.36
C LYS A 82 -9.31 13.12 -2.59
N LEU A 83 -10.15 13.28 -1.56
CA LEU A 83 -11.40 14.03 -1.68
C LEU A 83 -11.12 15.49 -2.06
N GLU A 84 -11.70 15.93 -3.17
CA GLU A 84 -11.60 17.33 -3.62
C GLU A 84 -12.54 18.25 -2.85
N GLN A 85 -13.63 17.71 -2.31
CA GLN A 85 -14.65 18.44 -1.57
C GLN A 85 -15.00 17.74 -0.28
N LEU A 86 -15.25 18.52 0.77
CA LEU A 86 -15.64 17.99 2.06
C LEU A 86 -17.10 17.50 2.01
N PRO A 87 -17.40 16.24 2.40
CA PRO A 87 -18.77 15.77 2.45
C PRO A 87 -19.54 16.45 3.58
N ASN A 88 -20.85 16.63 3.42
CA ASN A 88 -21.70 17.18 4.48
C ASN A 88 -21.85 16.22 5.68
N LYS A 89 -21.81 14.91 5.41
CA LYS A 89 -21.92 13.84 6.40
C LYS A 89 -21.04 12.66 6.00
N LEU A 90 -20.47 11.98 6.99
CA LEU A 90 -19.65 10.79 6.79
C LEU A 90 -20.07 9.69 7.78
N ALA A 91 -20.20 8.46 7.28
CA ALA A 91 -20.34 7.27 8.11
C ALA A 91 -19.01 6.51 8.09
N ILE A 92 -18.49 6.18 9.27
CA ILE A 92 -17.25 5.42 9.42
C ILE A 92 -17.61 4.05 9.96
N ILE A 93 -17.26 3.00 9.20
CA ILE A 93 -17.53 1.61 9.55
C ILE A 93 -16.25 1.01 10.12
N GLY A 94 -16.28 0.71 11.43
CA GLY A 94 -15.14 0.16 12.16
C GLY A 94 -14.41 1.19 13.03
N GLY A 95 -14.35 0.93 14.33
CA GLY A 95 -13.74 1.79 15.36
C GLY A 95 -12.23 1.62 15.54
N GLY A 96 -11.49 1.27 14.48
CA GLY A 96 -10.04 1.20 14.52
C GLY A 96 -9.38 2.59 14.60
N VAL A 97 -8.08 2.63 14.89
CA VAL A 97 -7.31 3.88 15.03
C VAL A 97 -7.48 4.79 13.79
N ILE A 98 -7.35 4.22 12.59
CA ILE A 98 -7.54 4.95 11.32
C ILE A 98 -8.92 5.61 11.25
N GLY A 99 -9.98 4.87 11.60
CA GLY A 99 -11.35 5.39 11.60
C GLY A 99 -11.52 6.55 12.60
N LEU A 100 -10.93 6.43 13.79
CA LEU A 100 -11.00 7.47 14.81
C LEU A 100 -10.22 8.73 14.43
N GLU A 101 -9.04 8.58 13.83
CA GLU A 101 -8.25 9.71 13.32
C GLU A 101 -9.03 10.50 12.25
N PHE A 102 -9.64 9.80 11.29
CA PHE A 102 -10.50 10.44 10.29
C PHE A 102 -11.77 11.04 10.89
N ALA A 103 -12.41 10.39 11.87
CA ALA A 103 -13.58 10.92 12.55
C ALA A 103 -13.29 12.27 13.22
N SER A 104 -12.15 12.34 13.93
CA SER A 104 -11.67 13.56 14.59
C SER A 104 -11.39 14.65 13.55
N MET A 105 -10.60 14.32 12.53
CA MET A 105 -10.24 15.27 11.46
C MET A 105 -11.47 15.84 10.76
N MET A 106 -12.45 14.99 10.45
CA MET A 106 -13.68 15.41 9.76
C MET A 106 -14.57 16.28 10.65
N THR A 107 -14.59 16.01 11.96
CA THR A 107 -15.30 16.84 12.94
C THR A 107 -14.70 18.25 13.00
N ASP A 108 -13.37 18.36 12.98
CA ASP A 108 -12.67 19.65 12.96
C ASP A 108 -12.97 20.45 11.69
N PHE A 109 -13.17 19.76 10.56
CA PHE A 109 -13.64 20.35 9.32
C PHE A 109 -15.15 20.62 9.27
N GLN A 110 -15.88 20.41 10.36
CA GLN A 110 -17.32 20.64 10.48
C GLN A 110 -18.17 19.70 9.60
N CYS A 111 -17.59 18.58 9.16
CA CYS A 111 -18.34 17.45 8.62
C CYS A 111 -19.01 16.69 9.77
N ARG A 112 -20.30 16.36 9.62
CA ARG A 112 -20.98 15.51 10.61
C ARG A 112 -20.58 14.05 10.42
N SER A 113 -19.71 13.54 11.28
CA SER A 113 -19.29 12.13 11.28
C SER A 113 -20.09 11.30 12.29
N ASN A 114 -20.46 10.08 11.91
CA ASN A 114 -21.02 9.06 12.81
C ASN A 114 -20.19 7.77 12.68
N CYS A 115 -19.70 7.25 13.79
CA CYS A 115 -18.96 5.98 13.84
C CYS A 115 -19.90 4.86 14.28
N ASN A 116 -19.93 3.74 13.53
CA ASN A 116 -20.67 2.52 13.86
C ASN A 116 -19.76 1.29 13.88
#